data_AF-Q1AXC3-F1
#
_entry.id   AF-Q1AXC3-F1
#
_cell.length_a   1.000
_cell.length_b   1.000
_cell.length_c   1.000
_cell.angle_alpha   90.00
_cell.angle_beta   90.00
_cell.angle_gamma   90.00
#
_symmetry.space_group_name_H-M   'P 1'
#
loop_
_entity.id
_entity.type
_entity.pdbx_description
1 polymer ?
#
loop_
_entity_poly.entity_id
_entity_poly.type
_entity_poly.pdbx_seq_one_letter_code
_entity_poly.pdbx_strand_id
1 'polypeptide(L)'
;MIPALDGLRIVRLERLALHEDHDEARLERLRARIAAEGVQLNPVIVSPCDGRLLVLDGAHRFRALEGLGCRLILVQVVRLPRRVEGWQHLLRGLDLAALRGRRELSLSEDSAPGALAEVLFAGEGPLRVLPRDGGLRGRVRALRALQALYPAGSPVRRVEPEGRVAPGEGEALVRYASFSPAELLEVVAAGEVLPAGITRFRIPERVLGVRYPLEGLMDGDPEERTASLRELVRERWEENRVRYYREPVILFE
;
A
#
# COMPACT_ATOMS: atom_id res chain seq x y z
N MET A 1 -0.48 1.22 28.86
CA MET A 1 -1.21 0.62 27.71
C MET A 1 -0.37 0.86 26.46
N ILE A 2 -0.34 -0.06 25.50
CA ILE A 2 0.41 0.12 24.25
C ILE A 2 -0.22 1.30 23.47
N PRO A 3 0.49 2.42 23.20
CA PRO A 3 -0.10 3.62 22.61
C PRO A 3 -0.81 3.38 21.28
N ALA A 4 -0.30 2.46 20.46
CA ALA A 4 -0.93 2.11 19.18
C ALA A 4 -2.36 1.55 19.30
N LEU A 5 -2.74 0.95 20.43
CA LEU A 5 -4.10 0.46 20.65
C LEU A 5 -5.11 1.61 20.75
N ASP A 6 -4.69 2.76 21.27
CA ASP A 6 -5.53 3.95 21.35
C ASP A 6 -5.85 4.53 19.98
N GLY A 7 -5.08 4.16 18.94
CA GLY A 7 -5.31 4.54 17.55
C GLY A 7 -6.37 3.71 16.83
N LEU A 8 -6.86 2.62 17.42
CA LEU A 8 -7.87 1.76 16.80
C LEU A 8 -9.26 2.41 16.82
N ARG A 9 -9.91 2.51 15.66
CA ARG A 9 -11.24 3.13 15.50
C ARG A 9 -12.07 2.38 14.48
N ILE A 10 -13.39 2.47 14.62
CA ILE A 10 -14.34 2.13 13.56
C ILE A 10 -14.75 3.45 12.89
N VAL A 11 -14.67 3.52 11.57
CA VAL A 11 -15.00 4.73 10.80
C VAL A 11 -15.86 4.37 9.60
N ARG A 12 -16.58 5.35 9.05
CA ARG A 12 -17.29 5.17 7.77
C ARG A 12 -16.29 5.01 6.62
N LEU A 13 -16.55 4.06 5.73
CA LEU A 13 -15.73 3.78 4.54
C LEU A 13 -15.56 5.00 3.64
N GLU A 14 -16.62 5.80 3.48
CA GLU A 14 -16.63 7.03 2.67
C GLU A 14 -15.59 8.09 3.12
N ARG A 15 -15.09 8.00 4.35
CA ARG A 15 -14.04 8.90 4.86
C ARG A 15 -12.66 8.55 4.33
N LEU A 16 -12.46 7.33 3.83
CA LEU A 16 -11.16 6.86 3.37
C LEU A 16 -10.84 7.45 1.99
N ALA A 17 -9.57 7.79 1.78
CA ALA A 17 -9.03 8.23 0.52
C ALA A 17 -7.84 7.33 0.14
N LEU A 18 -7.84 6.83 -1.08
CA LEU A 18 -6.73 6.04 -1.63
C LEU A 18 -5.79 6.94 -2.42
N HIS A 19 -4.48 6.70 -2.28
CA HIS A 19 -3.45 7.24 -3.18
C HIS A 19 -2.89 6.18 -4.13
N GLU A 20 -3.20 4.91 -3.92
CA GLU A 20 -2.80 3.79 -4.78
C GLU A 20 -4.03 3.06 -5.33
N ASP A 21 -3.86 2.54 -6.53
CA ASP A 21 -4.77 1.62 -7.17
C ASP A 21 -4.76 0.24 -6.47
N HIS A 22 -5.71 -0.61 -6.84
CA HIS A 22 -5.73 -2.00 -6.39
C HIS A 22 -5.40 -2.96 -7.54
N ASP A 23 -5.01 -4.17 -7.16
CA ASP A 23 -4.82 -5.28 -8.09
C ASP A 23 -6.08 -6.14 -8.02
N GLU A 24 -6.80 -6.27 -9.13
CA GLU A 24 -8.12 -6.90 -9.18
C GLU A 24 -8.07 -8.38 -8.76
N ALA A 25 -7.06 -9.12 -9.23
CA ALA A 25 -6.92 -10.53 -8.91
C ALA A 25 -6.65 -10.76 -7.41
N ARG A 26 -5.84 -9.90 -6.79
CA ARG A 26 -5.58 -9.91 -5.35
C ARG A 26 -6.80 -9.45 -4.55
N LEU A 27 -7.54 -8.46 -5.05
CA LEU A 27 -8.76 -7.97 -4.43
C LEU A 27 -9.80 -9.09 -4.30
N GLU A 28 -10.10 -9.80 -5.38
CA GLU A 28 -11.11 -10.86 -5.38
C GLU A 28 -10.75 -12.01 -4.43
N ARG A 29 -9.47 -12.45 -4.43
CA ARG A 29 -9.00 -13.47 -3.48
C ARG A 29 -9.15 -13.02 -2.02
N LEU A 30 -8.81 -11.77 -1.73
CA LEU A 30 -8.92 -11.21 -0.39
C LEU A 30 -10.37 -11.06 0.05
N ARG A 31 -11.25 -10.62 -0.84
CA ARG A 31 -12.69 -10.48 -0.61
C ARG A 31 -13.32 -11.82 -0.25
N ALA A 32 -13.04 -12.86 -1.03
CA ALA A 32 -13.52 -14.21 -0.76
C ALA A 32 -13.04 -14.73 0.61
N ARG A 33 -11.77 -14.48 0.96
CA ARG A 33 -11.22 -14.85 2.27
C ARG A 33 -11.89 -14.12 3.43
N ILE A 34 -12.07 -12.80 3.32
CA ILE A 34 -12.74 -12.01 4.37
C ILE A 34 -14.18 -12.48 4.57
N ALA A 35 -14.91 -12.76 3.47
CA ALA A 35 -16.27 -13.29 3.54
C ALA A 35 -16.32 -14.67 4.24
N ALA A 36 -15.37 -15.56 3.94
CA ALA A 36 -15.30 -16.89 4.55
C ALA A 36 -14.91 -16.83 6.04
N GLU A 37 -13.98 -15.96 6.43
CA GLU A 37 -13.55 -15.82 7.82
C GLU A 37 -14.53 -15.02 8.69
N GLY A 38 -15.39 -14.19 8.09
CA GLY A 38 -16.38 -13.37 8.79
C GLY A 38 -15.77 -12.28 9.69
N VAL A 39 -14.49 -11.94 9.49
CA VAL A 39 -13.77 -10.94 10.29
C VAL A 39 -12.86 -10.06 9.43
N GLN A 40 -12.67 -8.82 9.88
CA GLN A 40 -11.52 -8.02 9.48
C GLN A 40 -10.33 -8.37 10.40
N LEU A 41 -9.40 -9.19 9.87
CA LEU A 41 -8.23 -9.65 10.62
C LEU A 41 -7.32 -8.50 11.10
N ASN A 42 -6.90 -7.63 10.18
CA ASN A 42 -5.95 -6.55 10.43
C ASN A 42 -6.61 -5.18 10.12
N PRO A 43 -6.42 -4.15 10.96
CA PRO A 43 -6.93 -2.79 10.71
C PRO A 43 -6.30 -2.18 9.45
N VAL A 44 -7.07 -1.42 8.66
CA VAL A 44 -6.49 -0.56 7.61
C VAL A 44 -5.76 0.59 8.28
N ILE A 45 -4.51 0.85 7.90
CA ILE A 45 -3.73 1.92 8.53
C ILE A 45 -3.97 3.21 7.77
N VAL A 46 -4.40 4.25 8.49
CA VAL A 46 -4.80 5.53 7.90
C VAL A 46 -4.15 6.71 8.61
N SER A 47 -4.09 7.85 7.92
CA SER A 47 -3.74 9.12 8.53
C SER A 47 -4.75 10.21 8.22
N PRO A 48 -5.12 11.09 9.18
CA PRO A 48 -5.98 12.23 8.91
C PRO A 48 -5.36 13.19 7.90
N CYS A 49 -6.12 13.57 6.88
CA CYS A 49 -5.73 14.59 5.92
C CYS A 49 -6.96 15.29 5.32
N ASP A 50 -7.01 16.62 5.41
CA ASP A 50 -8.08 17.47 4.82
C ASP A 50 -9.50 16.95 5.04
N GLY A 51 -9.81 16.55 6.28
CA GLY A 51 -11.13 16.01 6.66
C GLY A 51 -11.38 14.55 6.24
N ARG A 52 -10.49 13.95 5.46
CA ARG A 52 -10.49 12.53 5.07
C ARG A 52 -9.44 11.72 5.83
N LEU A 53 -9.42 10.42 5.58
CA LEU A 53 -8.46 9.45 6.12
C LEU A 53 -7.68 8.83 4.97
N LEU A 54 -6.46 9.31 4.74
CA LEU A 54 -5.56 8.77 3.72
C LEU A 54 -5.14 7.35 4.12
N VAL A 55 -5.38 6.37 3.25
CA VAL A 55 -5.00 4.98 3.46
C VAL A 55 -3.50 4.83 3.22
N LEU A 56 -2.74 4.49 4.27
CA LEU A 56 -1.29 4.25 4.17
C LEU A 56 -0.95 2.78 3.92
N ASP A 57 -1.80 1.87 4.41
CA ASP A 57 -1.65 0.44 4.21
C ASP A 57 -3.01 -0.27 4.27
N GLY A 58 -3.23 -1.21 3.36
CA GLY A 58 -4.47 -1.97 3.27
C GLY A 58 -5.47 -1.51 2.22
N ALA A 59 -5.02 -0.92 1.11
CA ALA A 59 -5.89 -0.54 -0.02
C ALA A 59 -6.79 -1.69 -0.50
N HIS A 60 -6.23 -2.90 -0.68
CA HIS A 60 -7.03 -4.09 -1.05
C HIS A 60 -8.04 -4.48 0.04
N ARG A 61 -7.71 -4.30 1.33
CA ARG A 61 -8.64 -4.60 2.45
C ARG A 61 -9.82 -3.64 2.45
N PHE A 62 -9.53 -2.35 2.24
CA PHE A 62 -10.55 -1.32 2.10
C PHE A 62 -11.52 -1.65 0.96
N ARG A 63 -11.00 -1.89 -0.25
CA ARG A 63 -11.81 -2.25 -1.43
C ARG A 63 -12.57 -3.56 -1.25
N ALA A 64 -11.98 -4.55 -0.59
CA ALA A 64 -12.66 -5.83 -0.34
C ALA A 64 -13.88 -5.65 0.58
N LEU A 65 -13.75 -4.86 1.64
CA LEU A 65 -14.85 -4.56 2.56
C LEU A 65 -15.95 -3.72 1.90
N GLU A 66 -15.56 -2.73 1.08
CA GLU A 66 -16.50 -1.97 0.24
C GLU A 66 -17.29 -2.91 -0.69
N GLY A 67 -16.61 -3.83 -1.38
CA GLY A 67 -17.25 -4.82 -2.24
C GLY A 67 -18.11 -5.85 -1.50
N LEU A 68 -17.92 -6.04 -0.19
CA LEU A 68 -18.79 -6.88 0.65
C LEU A 68 -20.01 -6.13 1.20
N GLY A 69 -20.15 -4.84 0.88
CA GLY A 69 -21.28 -4.02 1.32
C GLY A 69 -21.15 -3.53 2.77
N CYS A 70 -19.96 -3.59 3.37
CA CYS A 70 -19.72 -2.91 4.63
C CYS A 70 -19.90 -1.41 4.45
N ARG A 71 -20.35 -0.72 5.51
CA ARG A 71 -20.39 0.76 5.57
C ARG A 71 -19.33 1.32 6.52
N LEU A 72 -18.84 0.47 7.41
CA LEU A 72 -17.81 0.79 8.40
C LEU A 72 -16.55 -0.04 8.16
N ILE A 73 -15.44 0.42 8.72
CA ILE A 73 -14.15 -0.27 8.62
C ILE A 73 -13.33 -0.07 9.89
N LEU A 74 -12.66 -1.12 10.34
CA LEU A 74 -11.66 -1.03 11.40
C LEU A 74 -10.38 -0.41 10.84
N VAL A 75 -9.95 0.68 11.47
CA VAL A 75 -8.71 1.38 11.12
C VAL A 75 -7.78 1.52 12.31
N GLN A 76 -6.49 1.65 12.01
CA GLN A 76 -5.48 2.17 12.94
C GLN A 76 -5.11 3.56 12.45
N VAL A 77 -5.46 4.58 13.25
CA VAL A 77 -5.13 5.97 12.94
C VAL A 77 -3.71 6.25 13.42
N VAL A 78 -2.85 6.70 12.50
CA VAL A 78 -1.46 7.09 12.78
C VAL A 78 -1.17 8.48 12.24
N ARG A 79 -0.10 9.11 12.75
CA ARG A 79 0.44 10.34 12.17
C ARG A 79 1.07 10.04 10.80
N LEU A 80 0.82 10.93 9.83
CA LEU A 80 1.38 10.81 8.49
C LEU A 80 2.92 10.81 8.57
N PRO A 81 3.60 9.76 8.08
CA PRO A 81 5.06 9.74 8.05
C PRO A 81 5.62 10.87 7.20
N ARG A 82 6.77 11.43 7.60
CA ARG A 82 7.42 12.55 6.88
C ARG A 82 8.02 12.15 5.53
N ARG A 83 8.24 10.85 5.31
CA ARG A 83 8.83 10.29 4.10
C ARG A 83 8.01 9.10 3.65
N VAL A 84 7.78 9.01 2.34
CA VAL A 84 7.20 7.84 1.71
C VAL A 84 8.24 7.26 0.76
N GLU A 85 8.67 6.05 1.06
CA GLU A 85 9.75 5.42 0.31
C GLU A 85 9.18 4.68 -0.91
N GLY A 86 10.02 4.44 -1.92
CA GLY A 86 9.65 3.60 -3.05
C GLY A 86 10.05 2.15 -2.77
N TRP A 87 9.13 1.20 -2.96
CA TRP A 87 9.49 -0.21 -2.96
C TRP A 87 10.47 -0.51 -4.11
N GLN A 88 11.23 -1.59 -3.95
CA GLN A 88 11.90 -2.24 -5.07
C GLN A 88 11.07 -3.45 -5.49
N HIS A 89 10.87 -3.64 -6.79
CA HIS A 89 10.15 -4.77 -7.37
C HIS A 89 11.14 -5.65 -8.13
N LEU A 90 11.39 -6.85 -7.62
CA LEU A 90 12.11 -7.90 -8.35
C LEU A 90 11.07 -8.79 -9.04
N LEU A 91 11.18 -8.92 -10.36
CA LEU A 91 10.26 -9.70 -11.19
C LEU A 91 11.00 -10.39 -12.34
N ARG A 92 10.38 -11.40 -12.94
CA ARG A 92 10.88 -12.05 -14.16
C ARG A 92 10.12 -11.57 -15.38
N GLY A 93 10.78 -11.59 -16.53
CA GLY A 93 10.14 -11.39 -17.84
C GLY A 93 9.77 -9.95 -18.18
N LEU A 94 10.32 -8.95 -17.48
CA LEU A 94 10.25 -7.57 -17.96
C LEU A 94 11.09 -7.46 -19.25
N ASP A 95 10.50 -6.99 -20.35
CA ASP A 95 11.19 -6.85 -21.62
C ASP A 95 11.85 -5.46 -21.74
N LEU A 96 13.18 -5.45 -21.91
CA LEU A 96 13.97 -4.25 -22.10
C LEU A 96 13.63 -3.53 -23.42
N ALA A 97 13.30 -4.25 -24.49
CA ALA A 97 12.91 -3.64 -25.75
C ALA A 97 11.56 -2.93 -25.62
N ALA A 98 10.56 -3.57 -25.00
CA ALA A 98 9.28 -2.95 -24.68
C ALA A 98 9.43 -1.73 -23.75
N LEU A 99 10.34 -1.78 -22.77
CA LEU A 99 10.66 -0.63 -21.91
C LEU A 99 11.22 0.55 -22.73
N ARG A 100 12.20 0.30 -23.60
CA ARG A 100 12.81 1.32 -24.49
C ARG A 100 11.79 1.91 -25.48
N GLY A 101 10.84 1.10 -25.94
CA GLY A 101 9.81 1.51 -26.90
C GLY A 101 8.58 2.20 -26.29
N ARG A 102 8.48 2.32 -24.96
CA ARG A 102 7.26 2.83 -24.31
C ARG A 102 7.13 4.35 -24.48
N ARG A 103 6.07 4.78 -25.16
CA ARG A 103 5.85 6.20 -25.52
C ARG A 103 5.72 7.16 -24.35
N GLU A 104 5.21 6.72 -23.21
CA GLU A 104 5.03 7.56 -22.01
C GLU A 104 6.35 7.80 -21.26
N LEU A 105 7.40 7.04 -21.61
CA LEU A 105 8.68 7.00 -20.90
C LEU A 105 9.81 7.59 -21.75
N SER A 106 10.77 8.20 -21.07
CA SER A 106 12.11 8.41 -21.59
C SER A 106 13.10 7.70 -20.68
N LEU A 107 14.18 7.17 -21.25
CA LEU A 107 15.20 6.42 -20.53
C LEU A 107 16.53 7.17 -20.58
N SER A 108 17.28 7.12 -19.48
CA SER A 108 18.62 7.69 -19.37
C SER A 108 19.55 6.69 -18.69
N GLU A 109 20.75 6.52 -19.23
CA GLU A 109 21.82 5.77 -18.56
C GLU A 109 22.55 6.62 -17.52
N ASP A 110 22.53 7.94 -17.68
CA ASP A 110 23.11 8.90 -16.75
C ASP A 110 22.20 9.18 -15.54
N SER A 111 22.80 9.77 -14.50
CA SER A 111 22.06 10.33 -13.37
C SER A 111 21.04 11.36 -13.86
N ALA A 112 19.78 11.14 -13.55
CA ALA A 112 18.67 11.95 -14.06
C ALA A 112 17.81 12.44 -12.89
N PRO A 113 17.94 13.71 -12.45
CA PRO A 113 17.04 14.32 -11.50
C PRO A 113 15.58 14.20 -11.98
N GLY A 114 14.68 13.78 -11.10
CA GLY A 114 13.26 13.58 -11.46
C GLY A 114 12.94 12.21 -12.07
N ALA A 115 13.90 11.28 -12.14
CA ALA A 115 13.60 9.89 -12.46
C ALA A 115 12.56 9.31 -11.49
N LEU A 116 11.57 8.62 -12.03
CA LEU A 116 10.48 7.98 -11.30
C LEU A 116 10.87 6.60 -10.79
N ALA A 117 11.79 5.95 -11.51
CA ALA A 117 12.34 4.66 -11.14
C ALA A 117 13.72 4.45 -11.76
N GLU A 118 14.50 3.55 -11.19
CA GLU A 118 15.69 2.94 -11.78
C GLU A 118 15.40 1.47 -12.09
N VAL A 119 15.69 1.02 -13.30
CA VAL A 119 15.52 -0.37 -13.73
C VAL A 119 16.90 -0.99 -13.97
N LEU A 120 17.13 -2.16 -13.39
CA LEU A 120 18.36 -2.93 -13.56
C LEU A 120 18.01 -4.28 -14.16
N PHE A 121 18.77 -4.69 -15.17
CA PHE A 121 18.75 -6.03 -15.76
C PHE A 121 20.09 -6.71 -15.51
N ALA A 122 20.13 -8.04 -15.58
CA ALA A 122 21.39 -8.78 -15.45
C ALA A 122 22.35 -8.44 -16.60
N GLY A 123 23.59 -8.07 -16.27
CA GLY A 123 24.63 -7.74 -17.25
C GLY A 123 24.51 -6.36 -17.91
N GLU A 124 23.45 -5.59 -17.60
CA GLU A 124 23.20 -4.27 -18.18
C GLU A 124 23.45 -3.15 -17.15
N GLY A 125 23.74 -1.95 -17.66
CA GLY A 125 23.78 -0.74 -16.85
C GLY A 125 22.39 -0.34 -16.32
N PRO A 126 22.32 0.42 -15.20
CA PRO A 126 21.05 0.92 -14.69
C PRO A 126 20.41 1.93 -15.64
N LEU A 127 19.10 1.80 -15.85
CA LEU A 127 18.29 2.68 -16.69
C LEU A 127 17.34 3.51 -15.83
N ARG A 128 17.39 4.84 -15.98
CA ARG A 128 16.52 5.77 -15.25
C ARG A 128 15.29 6.03 -16.08
N VAL A 129 14.12 5.80 -15.49
CA VAL A 129 12.81 6.00 -16.12
C VAL A 129 12.32 7.40 -15.78
N LEU A 130 12.16 8.24 -16.80
CA LEU A 130 11.61 9.59 -16.69
C LEU A 130 10.24 9.64 -17.37
N PRO A 131 9.34 10.53 -16.92
CA PRO A 131 8.12 10.80 -17.67
C PRO A 131 8.45 11.64 -18.91
N ARG A 132 7.80 11.36 -20.03
CA ARG A 132 7.85 12.29 -21.18
C ARG A 132 7.05 13.56 -20.96
N ASP A 133 5.89 13.42 -20.33
CA ASP A 133 5.00 14.54 -20.03
C ASP A 133 5.29 15.09 -18.63
N GLY A 134 5.37 16.42 -18.52
CA GLY A 134 5.56 17.09 -17.24
C GLY A 134 4.33 17.06 -16.32
N GLY A 135 4.54 17.51 -15.08
CA GLY A 135 3.47 17.67 -14.09
C GLY A 135 2.97 16.36 -13.48
N LEU A 136 2.04 16.49 -12.52
CA LEU A 136 1.51 15.39 -11.72
C LEU A 136 0.95 14.25 -12.59
N ARG A 137 0.03 14.57 -13.51
CA ARG A 137 -0.62 13.57 -14.38
C ARG A 137 0.35 12.88 -15.32
N GLY A 138 1.36 13.59 -15.83
CA GLY A 138 2.42 13.00 -16.65
C GLY A 138 3.23 11.97 -15.87
N ARG A 139 3.60 12.28 -14.63
CA ARG A 139 4.28 11.36 -13.71
C ARG A 139 3.43 10.12 -13.38
N VAL A 140 2.16 10.30 -13.03
CA VAL A 140 1.24 9.18 -12.75
C VAL A 140 1.08 8.28 -13.97
N ARG A 141 0.90 8.88 -15.16
CA ARG A 141 0.79 8.14 -16.43
C ARG A 141 2.05 7.32 -16.72
N ALA A 142 3.24 7.90 -16.53
CA ALA A 142 4.51 7.21 -16.72
C ALA A 142 4.68 6.04 -15.74
N LEU A 143 4.37 6.23 -14.45
CA LEU A 143 4.41 5.15 -13.46
C LEU A 143 3.46 3.99 -13.83
N ARG A 144 2.25 4.31 -14.30
CA ARG A 144 1.29 3.30 -14.79
C ARG A 144 1.81 2.59 -16.04
N ALA A 145 2.38 3.33 -16.99
CA ALA A 145 2.94 2.75 -18.21
C ALA A 145 4.10 1.80 -17.92
N LEU A 146 4.93 2.09 -16.91
CA LEU A 146 5.99 1.21 -16.41
C LEU A 146 5.41 -0.05 -15.76
N GLN A 147 4.46 0.07 -14.82
CA GLN A 147 3.85 -1.10 -14.17
C GLN A 147 3.09 -1.97 -15.18
N ALA A 148 2.48 -1.38 -16.21
CA ALA A 148 1.80 -2.12 -17.28
C ALA A 148 2.75 -2.95 -18.18
N LEU A 149 4.07 -2.83 -18.02
CA LEU A 149 5.04 -3.72 -18.66
C LEU A 149 5.30 -4.98 -17.82
N TYR A 150 4.76 -5.07 -16.60
CA TYR A 150 4.98 -6.22 -15.74
C TYR A 150 4.19 -7.42 -16.29
N PRO A 151 4.81 -8.60 -16.44
CA PRO A 151 4.11 -9.76 -16.97
C PRO A 151 2.93 -10.17 -16.10
N ALA A 152 1.77 -10.32 -16.72
CA ALA A 152 0.56 -10.75 -16.04
C ALA A 152 0.76 -12.12 -15.37
N GLY A 153 0.32 -12.25 -14.11
CA GLY A 153 0.44 -13.49 -13.34
C GLY A 153 1.85 -13.81 -12.82
N SER A 154 2.88 -13.04 -13.17
CA SER A 154 4.22 -13.22 -12.61
C SER A 154 4.27 -12.70 -11.17
N PRO A 155 4.85 -13.45 -10.21
CA PRO A 155 5.05 -12.94 -8.86
C PRO A 155 6.02 -11.76 -8.89
N VAL A 156 5.64 -10.69 -8.19
CA VAL A 156 6.51 -9.53 -7.93
C VAL A 156 7.00 -9.62 -6.49
N ARG A 157 8.31 -9.85 -6.32
CA ARG A 157 8.92 -9.81 -4.99
C ARG A 157 9.23 -8.37 -4.62
N ARG A 158 8.57 -7.87 -3.56
CA ARG A 158 8.86 -6.55 -3.00
C ARG A 158 10.07 -6.63 -2.08
N VAL A 159 11.04 -5.76 -2.32
CA VAL A 159 12.29 -5.64 -1.57
C VAL A 159 12.33 -4.24 -0.96
N GLU A 160 12.75 -4.14 0.31
CA GLU A 160 12.83 -2.86 1.01
C GLU A 160 13.71 -1.84 0.24
N PRO A 161 13.46 -0.52 0.35
CA PRO A 161 14.20 0.50 -0.39
C PRO A 161 15.72 0.42 -0.19
N GLU A 162 16.17 0.04 1.01
CA GLU A 162 17.58 -0.12 1.36
C GLU A 162 18.12 -1.53 1.09
N GLY A 163 17.25 -2.46 0.68
CA GLY A 163 17.61 -3.85 0.37
C GLY A 163 18.57 -3.93 -0.81
N ARG A 164 19.69 -4.61 -0.64
CA ARG A 164 20.67 -4.83 -1.71
C ARG A 164 20.37 -6.15 -2.40
N VAL A 165 19.68 -6.08 -3.53
CA VAL A 165 19.41 -7.21 -4.41
C VAL A 165 19.91 -6.87 -5.82
N ALA A 166 20.49 -7.86 -6.48
CA ALA A 166 20.85 -7.77 -7.89
C ALA A 166 19.94 -8.73 -8.69
N PRO A 167 19.45 -8.31 -9.87
CA PRO A 167 18.67 -9.20 -10.73
C PRO A 167 19.55 -10.33 -11.27
N GLY A 168 19.04 -11.56 -11.25
CA GLY A 168 19.63 -12.69 -11.98
C GLY A 168 19.22 -12.72 -13.46
N GLU A 169 19.65 -13.76 -14.18
CA GLU A 169 19.27 -13.95 -15.58
C GLU A 169 17.74 -14.05 -15.75
N GLY A 170 17.20 -13.23 -16.66
CA GLY A 170 15.77 -13.09 -16.91
C GLY A 170 15.00 -12.28 -15.86
N GLU A 171 15.68 -11.68 -14.88
CA GLU A 171 15.09 -10.83 -13.84
C GLU A 171 15.27 -9.33 -14.11
N ALA A 172 14.16 -8.62 -13.87
CA ALA A 172 13.97 -7.19 -13.65
C ALA A 172 14.14 -6.74 -12.19
N LEU A 173 14.99 -5.77 -11.85
CA LEU A 173 14.83 -5.01 -10.60
C LEU A 173 14.40 -3.58 -10.89
N VAL A 174 13.19 -3.20 -10.44
CA VAL A 174 12.65 -1.84 -10.58
C VAL A 174 12.65 -1.16 -9.22
N ARG A 175 13.41 -0.08 -9.07
CA ARG A 175 13.51 0.71 -7.84
C ARG A 175 12.74 2.01 -8.01
N TYR A 176 11.60 2.15 -7.33
CA TYR A 176 10.81 3.38 -7.42
C TYR A 176 11.45 4.51 -6.60
N ALA A 177 11.32 5.74 -7.10
CA ALA A 177 11.71 6.92 -6.35
C ALA A 177 10.85 7.08 -5.08
N SER A 178 11.38 7.81 -4.10
CA SER A 178 10.59 8.21 -2.93
C SER A 178 9.60 9.31 -3.30
N PHE A 179 8.51 9.38 -2.55
CA PHE A 179 7.49 10.43 -2.65
C PHE A 179 7.52 11.27 -1.36
N SER A 180 7.32 12.57 -1.52
CA SER A 180 6.94 13.43 -0.41
C SER A 180 5.47 13.21 -0.06
N PRO A 181 5.07 13.41 1.21
CA PRO A 181 3.65 13.41 1.58
C PRO A 181 2.84 14.40 0.74
N ALA A 182 3.38 15.59 0.46
CA ALA A 182 2.72 16.61 -0.35
C ALA A 182 2.38 16.11 -1.77
N GLU A 183 3.32 15.43 -2.44
CA GLU A 183 3.06 14.82 -3.76
C GLU A 183 1.91 13.81 -3.72
N LEU A 184 1.81 12.99 -2.66
CA LEU A 184 0.69 12.03 -2.53
C LEU A 184 -0.64 12.73 -2.29
N LEU A 185 -0.63 13.83 -1.53
CA LEU A 185 -1.83 14.64 -1.31
C LEU A 185 -2.27 15.33 -2.58
N GLU A 186 -1.34 15.80 -3.42
CA GLU A 186 -1.65 16.32 -4.75
C GLU A 186 -2.27 15.25 -5.65
N VAL A 187 -1.76 14.01 -5.65
CA VAL A 187 -2.36 12.86 -6.36
C VAL A 187 -3.82 12.68 -5.94
N VAL A 188 -4.07 12.58 -4.63
CA VAL A 188 -5.41 12.35 -4.08
C VAL A 188 -6.35 13.53 -4.37
N ALA A 189 -5.88 14.77 -4.22
CA ALA A 189 -6.65 15.98 -4.50
C ALA A 189 -7.02 16.12 -5.98
N ALA A 190 -6.17 15.63 -6.88
CA ALA A 190 -6.42 15.60 -8.32
C ALA A 190 -7.36 14.45 -8.75
N GLY A 191 -7.78 13.58 -7.83
CA GLY A 191 -8.57 12.38 -8.12
C GLY A 191 -7.78 11.30 -8.87
N GLU A 192 -6.46 11.40 -8.89
CA GLU A 192 -5.56 10.42 -9.47
C GLU A 192 -5.20 9.36 -8.41
N VAL A 193 -4.73 8.19 -8.86
CA VAL A 193 -4.09 7.21 -7.96
C VAL A 193 -2.84 6.63 -8.62
N LEU A 194 -1.83 6.35 -7.81
CA LEU A 194 -0.58 5.71 -8.21
C LEU A 194 -0.80 4.22 -8.51
N PRO A 195 0.08 3.59 -9.30
CA PRO A 195 0.10 2.14 -9.44
C PRO A 195 0.25 1.43 -8.08
N ALA A 196 -0.38 0.26 -7.93
CA ALA A 196 -0.41 -0.45 -6.67
C ALA A 196 0.98 -0.91 -6.20
N GLY A 197 1.25 -0.77 -4.90
CA GLY A 197 2.39 -1.39 -4.24
C GLY A 197 3.74 -0.72 -4.47
N ILE A 198 3.77 0.52 -4.98
CA ILE A 198 5.02 1.25 -5.22
C ILE A 198 5.44 2.11 -4.02
N THR A 199 4.50 2.53 -3.17
CA THR A 199 4.77 3.35 -1.98
C THR A 199 4.97 2.49 -0.73
N ARG A 200 5.91 2.90 0.12
CA ARG A 200 6.22 2.28 1.41
C ARG A 200 6.19 3.32 2.51
N PHE A 201 5.25 3.13 3.44
CA PHE A 201 5.21 3.87 4.70
C PHE A 201 5.87 3.07 5.81
N ARG A 202 6.87 3.67 6.46
CA ARG A 202 7.41 3.16 7.72
C ARG A 202 6.46 3.53 8.85
N ILE A 203 5.73 2.52 9.32
CA ILE A 203 4.72 2.68 10.37
C ILE A 203 5.19 1.87 11.59
N PRO A 204 5.56 2.54 12.70
CA PRO A 204 5.85 1.85 13.94
C PRO A 204 4.56 1.29 14.55
N GLU A 205 4.69 0.20 15.33
CA GLU A 205 3.59 -0.35 16.14
C GLU A 205 2.32 -0.67 15.33
N ARG A 206 2.48 -1.35 14.19
CA ARG A 206 1.34 -1.88 13.43
C ARG A 206 0.56 -2.84 14.32
N VAL A 207 -0.72 -2.59 14.52
CA VAL A 207 -1.59 -3.51 15.23
C VAL A 207 -2.05 -4.59 14.25
N LEU A 208 -1.81 -5.85 14.61
CA LEU A 208 -2.15 -7.02 13.80
C LEU A 208 -3.04 -7.96 14.60
N GLY A 209 -3.87 -8.75 13.93
CA GLY A 209 -4.65 -9.82 14.54
C GLY A 209 -5.82 -9.36 15.41
N VAL A 210 -6.40 -8.18 15.17
CA VAL A 210 -7.55 -7.66 15.92
C VAL A 210 -8.79 -8.55 15.74
N ARG A 211 -9.00 -9.07 14.51
CA ARG A 211 -10.12 -9.98 14.16
C ARG A 211 -11.49 -9.41 14.53
N TYR A 212 -11.79 -8.19 14.07
CA TYR A 212 -13.07 -7.56 14.36
C TYR A 212 -14.21 -8.19 13.51
N PRO A 213 -15.38 -8.52 14.09
CA PRO A 213 -16.47 -9.17 13.36
C PRO A 213 -16.98 -8.34 12.17
N LEU A 214 -17.17 -8.99 11.02
CA LEU A 214 -17.65 -8.35 9.80
C LEU A 214 -19.08 -7.82 9.96
N GLU A 215 -19.93 -8.51 10.74
CA GLU A 215 -21.30 -8.07 11.07
C GLU A 215 -21.32 -6.66 11.67
N GLY A 216 -20.39 -6.37 12.58
CA GLY A 216 -20.26 -5.04 13.19
C GLY A 216 -19.82 -3.94 12.22
N LEU A 217 -19.37 -4.31 11.01
CA LEU A 217 -18.94 -3.40 9.96
C LEU A 217 -20.00 -3.13 8.88
N MET A 218 -21.11 -3.88 8.88
CA MET A 218 -22.16 -3.75 7.87
C MET A 218 -22.84 -2.38 7.92
N ASP A 219 -23.23 -1.93 9.11
CA ASP A 219 -23.90 -0.65 9.34
C ASP A 219 -23.86 -0.24 10.82
N GLY A 220 -24.35 0.97 11.10
CA GLY A 220 -24.56 1.49 12.45
C GLY A 220 -23.72 2.74 12.76
N ASP A 221 -23.71 3.13 14.03
CA ASP A 221 -22.97 4.30 14.49
C ASP A 221 -21.47 3.99 14.70
N PRO A 222 -20.54 4.73 14.07
CA PRO A 222 -19.10 4.49 14.21
C PRO A 222 -18.56 4.68 15.63
N GLU A 223 -19.14 5.57 16.43
CA GLU A 223 -18.71 5.82 17.81
C GLU A 223 -19.14 4.68 18.73
N GLU A 224 -20.37 4.20 18.59
CA GLU A 224 -20.86 3.00 19.29
C GLU A 224 -19.99 1.78 18.96
N ARG A 225 -19.69 1.57 17.66
CA ARG A 225 -18.83 0.45 17.22
C ARG A 225 -17.39 0.60 17.71
N THR A 226 -16.90 1.84 17.82
CA THR A 226 -15.60 2.14 18.44
C THR A 226 -15.61 1.84 19.93
N ALA A 227 -16.71 2.11 20.64
CA ALA A 227 -16.84 1.73 22.04
C ALA A 227 -16.80 0.20 22.21
N SER A 228 -17.56 -0.56 21.41
CA SER A 228 -17.50 -2.03 21.41
C SER A 228 -16.10 -2.57 21.06
N LEU A 229 -15.39 -1.92 20.14
CA LEU A 229 -13.99 -2.26 19.82
C LEU A 229 -13.06 -2.05 21.03
N ARG A 230 -13.26 -0.99 21.82
CA ARG A 230 -12.44 -0.73 23.02
C ARG A 230 -12.69 -1.79 24.11
N GLU A 231 -13.94 -2.22 24.27
CA GLU A 231 -14.28 -3.34 25.15
C GLU A 231 -13.57 -4.63 24.69
N LEU A 232 -13.67 -4.97 23.40
CA LEU A 232 -12.97 -6.11 22.82
C LEU A 232 -11.45 -6.06 23.09
N VAL A 233 -10.81 -4.91 22.87
CA VAL A 233 -9.36 -4.74 23.12
C VAL A 233 -9.04 -4.92 24.61
N ARG A 234 -9.89 -4.39 25.52
CA ARG A 234 -9.71 -4.53 26.96
C ARG A 234 -9.82 -5.99 27.40
N GLU A 235 -10.86 -6.70 26.95
CA GLU A 235 -11.04 -8.12 27.23
C GLU A 235 -9.82 -8.93 26.78
N ARG A 236 -9.32 -8.71 25.54
CA ARG A 236 -8.14 -9.43 25.04
C ARG A 236 -6.86 -9.08 25.81
N TRP A 237 -6.76 -7.87 26.34
CA TRP A 237 -5.67 -7.48 27.22
C TRP A 237 -5.74 -8.21 28.56
N GLU A 238 -6.91 -8.24 29.20
CA GLU A 238 -7.17 -8.93 30.47
C GLU A 238 -7.00 -10.45 30.35
N GLU A 239 -7.40 -11.04 29.23
CA GLU A 239 -7.17 -12.46 28.88
C GLU A 239 -5.70 -12.76 28.54
N ASN A 240 -4.80 -11.78 28.60
CA ASN A 240 -3.38 -11.90 28.24
C ASN A 240 -3.15 -12.43 26.80
N ARG A 241 -3.99 -11.98 25.85
CA ARG A 241 -3.95 -12.35 24.42
C ARG A 241 -3.33 -11.28 23.53
N VAL A 242 -2.86 -10.18 24.11
CA VAL A 242 -2.10 -9.14 23.41
C VAL A 242 -0.61 -9.37 23.64
N ARG A 243 0.18 -9.31 22.57
CA ARG A 243 1.65 -9.40 22.60
C ARG A 243 2.24 -8.17 21.94
N TYR A 244 3.27 -7.60 22.55
CA TYR A 244 4.01 -6.47 22.04
C TYR A 244 5.47 -6.86 21.87
N TYR A 245 5.94 -6.85 20.63
CA TYR A 245 7.30 -7.17 20.26
C TYR A 245 7.99 -5.90 19.80
N ARG A 246 9.18 -5.62 20.35
CA ARG A 246 10.00 -4.47 19.93
C ARG A 246 10.97 -4.85 18.82
N GLU A 247 11.22 -6.14 18.67
CA GLU A 247 12.05 -6.76 17.66
C GLU A 247 11.22 -7.07 16.39
N PRO A 248 11.87 -7.17 15.21
CA PRO A 248 11.20 -7.62 13.99
C PRO A 248 10.57 -9.01 14.14
N VAL A 249 9.36 -9.18 13.60
CA VAL A 249 8.61 -10.45 13.61
C VAL A 249 8.48 -10.98 12.18
N ILE A 250 8.70 -12.28 11.99
CA ILE A 250 8.42 -12.98 10.73
C ILE A 250 6.99 -13.54 10.80
N LEU A 251 6.13 -13.11 9.87
CA LEU A 251 4.73 -13.55 9.78
C LEU A 251 4.51 -14.36 8.49
N PHE A 252 3.87 -15.51 8.63
CA PHE A 252 3.33 -16.29 7.51
C PHE A 252 1.86 -15.93 7.38
N GLU A 253 1.45 -15.38 6.23
CA GLU A 253 0.08 -14.94 5.92
C GLU A 253 -0.59 -15.80 4.85
#